data_AF-A0A2X3CXP7-F1
#
_entry.id   AF-A0A2X3CXP7-F1
#
_cell.length_a   1.000
_cell.length_b   1.000
_cell.length_c   1.000
_cell.angle_alpha   90.00
_cell.angle_beta   90.00
_cell.angle_gamma   90.00
#
_symmetry.space_group_name_H-M   'P 1'
#
loop_
_entity.id
_entity.type
_entity.pdbx_description
1 polymer ?
#
loop_
_entity_poly.entity_id
_entity_poly.type
_entity_poly.pdbx_seq_one_letter_code
_entity_poly.pdbx_strand_id
1 'polypeptide(L)'
;MTIFAIAPDASGYSKMSPWGIFAQRFAASSDLFARDGKPPSATVNLVTAHDGFTLRDCVCFNQKHNEANGEENRDGTNNNYSNNHGIEGLEVNFAGD
;
A
#
# COMPACT_ATOMS: atom_id res chain seq x y z
N MET A 1 -8.45 0.02 7.40
CA MET A 1 -8.44 -1.32 6.78
C MET A 1 -7.08 -1.52 6.13
N THR A 2 -6.32 -2.55 6.49
CA THR A 2 -4.91 -2.70 6.06
C THR A 2 -4.83 -3.02 4.58
N ILE A 3 -4.38 -2.04 3.80
CA ILE A 3 -4.06 -2.17 2.39
C ILE A 3 -2.69 -2.84 2.31
N PHE A 4 -2.62 -3.97 1.61
CA PHE A 4 -1.36 -4.66 1.33
C PHE A 4 -0.59 -3.91 0.25
N ALA A 5 -0.07 -2.72 0.59
CA ALA A 5 1.28 -2.45 0.17
C ALA A 5 2.18 -3.43 0.95
N ILE A 6 3.26 -3.89 0.33
CA ILE A 6 4.26 -4.76 0.94
C ILE A 6 4.97 -3.96 2.03
N ALA A 7 4.28 -3.69 3.14
CA ALA A 7 4.78 -2.98 4.29
C ALA A 7 5.26 -4.05 5.27
N PRO A 8 6.57 -4.21 5.47
CA PRO A 8 7.04 -4.93 6.63
C PRO A 8 6.58 -4.11 7.85
N ASP A 9 5.58 -4.61 8.59
CA ASP A 9 5.47 -4.19 9.99
C ASP A 9 6.75 -4.69 10.66
N ALA A 10 7.53 -3.75 11.19
CA ALA A 10 8.84 -4.00 11.78
C ALA A 10 8.76 -4.55 13.20
N SER A 11 7.58 -4.98 13.68
CA SER A 11 7.41 -5.41 15.08
C SER A 11 7.33 -6.93 15.23
N GLY A 12 6.96 -7.68 14.19
CA GLY A 12 6.83 -9.14 14.24
C GLY A 12 7.85 -9.98 13.44
N TYR A 13 8.54 -9.39 12.45
CA TYR A 13 9.34 -10.11 11.45
C TYR A 13 10.86 -9.85 11.52
N SER A 14 11.42 -9.61 12.71
CA SER A 14 12.85 -9.24 12.88
C SER A 14 13.89 -10.24 12.31
N LYS A 15 13.48 -11.42 11.83
CA LYS A 15 14.39 -12.45 11.29
C LYS A 15 14.13 -12.85 9.83
N MET A 16 13.11 -12.30 9.16
CA MET A 16 12.75 -12.75 7.82
C MET A 16 13.13 -11.72 6.75
N SER A 17 13.69 -12.19 5.64
CA SER A 17 14.07 -11.30 4.54
C SER A 17 12.84 -10.67 3.88
N PRO A 18 12.95 -9.46 3.28
CA PRO A 18 11.84 -8.84 2.55
C PRO A 18 11.23 -9.74 1.48
N TRP A 19 12.06 -10.54 0.82
CA TRP A 19 11.64 -11.54 -0.16
C TRP A 19 10.82 -12.68 0.46
N GLY A 20 11.16 -13.12 1.67
CA GLY A 20 10.38 -14.11 2.40
C GLY A 20 9.01 -13.59 2.80
N ILE A 21 8.93 -12.33 3.21
CA ILE A 21 7.64 -11.67 3.51
C ILE A 21 6.79 -11.58 2.23
N PHE A 22 7.37 -11.14 1.12
CA PHE A 22 6.67 -11.09 -0.17
C PHE A 22 6.14 -12.47 -0.58
N ALA A 23 6.97 -13.51 -0.50
CA ALA A 23 6.58 -14.87 -0.86
C ALA A 23 5.38 -15.38 -0.03
N GLN A 24 5.31 -15.03 1.25
CA GLN A 24 4.16 -15.38 2.09
C GLN A 24 2.88 -14.69 1.64
N ARG A 25 2.94 -13.39 1.33
CA ARG A 25 1.77 -12.65 0.82
C ARG A 25 1.32 -13.15 -0.54
N PHE A 26 2.28 -13.45 -1.42
CA PHE A 26 2.04 -14.07 -2.71
C PHE A 26 1.38 -15.46 -2.56
N ALA A 27 1.81 -16.26 -1.58
CA ALA A 27 1.24 -17.57 -1.26
C ALA A 27 0.00 -17.49 -0.35
N ALA A 28 -0.92 -16.57 -0.67
CA ALA A 28 -2.21 -16.36 0.01
C ALA A 28 -2.10 -16.11 1.53
N SER A 29 -1.00 -15.54 2.01
CA SER A 29 -0.74 -15.29 3.44
C SER A 29 -0.96 -16.54 4.30
N SER A 30 -0.42 -17.68 3.84
CA SER A 30 -0.56 -18.97 4.52
C SER A 30 -0.07 -18.95 5.97
N ASP A 31 0.88 -18.09 6.31
CA ASP A 31 1.34 -17.82 7.68
C ASP A 31 0.22 -17.33 8.62
N LEU A 32 -0.81 -16.67 8.06
CA LEU A 32 -1.96 -16.14 8.79
C LEU A 32 -3.17 -17.10 8.73
N PHE A 33 -3.52 -17.59 7.53
CA PHE A 33 -4.80 -18.29 7.34
C PHE A 33 -4.69 -19.81 7.38
N ALA A 34 -3.57 -20.39 6.94
CA ALA A 34 -3.43 -21.85 6.90
C ALA A 34 -3.29 -22.46 8.29
N ARG A 35 -2.76 -21.71 9.28
CA ARG A 35 -2.66 -22.14 10.68
C ARG A 35 -4.03 -22.40 11.32
N ASP A 36 -5.06 -21.70 10.86
CA ASP A 36 -6.46 -21.86 11.27
C ASP A 36 -7.21 -22.92 10.43
N GLY A 37 -6.53 -23.62 9.53
CA GLY A 37 -7.15 -24.58 8.60
C GLY A 37 -8.01 -23.95 7.51
N LYS A 38 -7.91 -22.62 7.30
CA LYS A 38 -8.68 -21.93 6.24
C LYS A 38 -8.05 -22.20 4.87
N PRO A 39 -8.86 -22.40 3.82
CA PRO A 39 -8.34 -22.58 2.46
C PRO A 39 -7.74 -21.27 1.93
N PRO A 40 -6.86 -21.32 0.92
CA PRO A 40 -6.29 -20.11 0.30
C PRO A 40 -7.34 -19.11 -0.22
N SER A 41 -8.52 -19.59 -0.62
CA SER A 41 -9.64 -18.75 -1.07
C SER A 41 -10.26 -17.89 0.04
N ALA A 42 -9.93 -18.15 1.31
CA ALA A 42 -10.33 -17.29 2.42
C ALA A 42 -9.54 -15.97 2.45
N THR A 43 -8.43 -15.89 1.72
CA THR A 43 -7.60 -14.68 1.63
C THR A 43 -8.12 -13.76 0.52
N VAL A 44 -8.40 -12.50 0.87
CA VAL A 44 -8.72 -11.44 -0.08
C VAL A 44 -7.52 -10.52 -0.20
N ASN A 45 -6.77 -10.62 -1.30
CA ASN A 45 -5.62 -9.78 -1.57
C ASN A 45 -6.06 -8.52 -2.33
N LEU A 46 -5.70 -7.34 -1.81
CA LEU A 46 -6.04 -6.05 -2.39
C LEU A 46 -4.83 -5.11 -2.37
N VAL A 47 -4.63 -4.38 -3.47
CA VAL A 47 -3.58 -3.37 -3.63
C VAL A 47 -4.09 -1.98 -3.28
N THR A 48 -5.35 -1.68 -3.62
CA THR A 48 -6.05 -0.45 -3.26
C THR A 48 -7.48 -0.75 -2.83
N ALA A 49 -8.08 0.17 -2.10
CA ALA A 49 -9.49 0.11 -1.69
C ALA A 49 -10.14 1.49 -1.91
N HIS A 50 -11.35 1.67 -1.37
CA HIS A 50 -11.99 2.99 -1.34
C HIS A 50 -11.32 3.96 -0.37
N ASP A 51 -10.73 3.43 0.72
CA ASP A 51 -9.94 4.19 1.67
C ASP A 51 -8.51 4.36 1.14
N GLY A 52 -8.01 5.59 1.09
CA GLY A 52 -6.65 5.89 0.64
C GLY A 52 -6.57 6.17 -0.86
N PHE A 53 -5.41 5.90 -1.45
CA PHE A 53 -5.16 6.20 -2.86
C PHE A 53 -5.82 5.20 -3.80
N THR A 54 -6.25 5.70 -4.96
CA THR A 54 -6.52 4.85 -6.12
C THR A 54 -5.22 4.26 -6.66
N LEU A 55 -5.31 3.23 -7.50
CA LEU A 55 -4.11 2.60 -8.06
C LEU A 55 -3.26 3.59 -8.88
N ARG A 56 -3.91 4.56 -9.53
CA ARG A 56 -3.23 5.64 -10.26
C ARG A 56 -2.53 6.57 -9.29
N ASP A 57 -3.19 6.95 -8.20
CA ASP A 57 -2.60 7.90 -7.26
C ASP A 57 -1.41 7.30 -6.52
N CYS A 58 -1.40 5.97 -6.28
CA CYS A 58 -0.24 5.25 -5.76
C CYS A 58 1.05 5.42 -6.59
N VAL A 59 0.93 5.74 -7.89
CA VAL A 59 2.08 5.93 -8.80
C VAL A 59 2.27 7.39 -9.21
N CYS A 60 1.44 8.31 -8.72
CA CYS A 60 1.47 9.73 -9.09
C CYS A 60 1.66 10.66 -7.88
N PHE A 61 1.39 10.19 -6.66
CA PHE A 61 1.43 11.02 -5.45
C PHE A 61 2.22 10.35 -4.32
N ASN A 62 3.13 11.09 -3.71
CA ASN A 62 3.82 10.71 -2.48
C ASN A 62 3.11 11.22 -1.24
N GLN A 63 2.38 12.32 -1.33
CA GLN A 63 1.65 12.93 -0.22
C GLN A 63 0.15 12.91 -0.49
N LYS A 64 -0.64 12.73 0.57
CA LYS A 64 -2.09 12.92 0.49
C LYS A 64 -2.40 14.41 0.29
N HIS A 65 -3.45 14.68 -0.48
CA HIS A 65 -3.95 16.03 -0.76
C HIS A 65 -5.44 16.09 -0.36
N ASN A 66 -5.71 15.99 0.95
CA ASN A 66 -7.06 15.95 1.51
C ASN A 66 -7.56 17.33 1.96
N GLU A 67 -6.94 18.42 1.50
CA GLU A 67 -7.28 19.80 1.90
C GLU A 67 -8.76 20.13 1.64
N ALA A 68 -9.34 19.53 0.61
CA ALA A 68 -10.76 19.68 0.26
C ALA A 68 -11.72 19.19 1.38
N ASN A 69 -11.27 18.32 2.28
CA ASN A 69 -12.07 17.82 3.39
C ASN A 69 -12.19 18.84 4.54
N GLY A 70 -11.43 19.94 4.51
CA GLY A 70 -11.51 21.01 5.50
C GLY A 70 -10.83 20.68 6.84
N GLU A 71 -10.11 19.57 6.93
CA GLU A 71 -9.38 19.14 8.14
C GLU A 71 -7.88 19.49 8.10
N GLU A 72 -7.49 20.45 7.24
CA GLU A 72 -6.09 20.86 7.04
C GLU A 72 -5.19 19.66 6.69
N ASN A 73 -5.70 18.72 5.88
CA ASN A 73 -5.02 17.50 5.46
C ASN A 73 -4.58 16.59 6.63
N ARG A 74 -5.22 16.70 7.81
CA ARG A 74 -4.92 15.86 8.98
C ARG A 74 -5.58 14.48 8.89
N ASP A 75 -6.66 14.38 8.13
CA ASP A 75 -7.45 13.17 7.92
C ASP A 75 -6.79 12.21 6.91
N GLY A 76 -7.16 10.93 6.98
CA GLY A 76 -6.59 9.87 6.13
C GLY A 76 -5.24 9.32 6.62
N THR A 77 -4.83 8.18 6.05
CA THR A 77 -3.54 7.54 6.38
C THR A 77 -2.36 8.35 5.86
N ASN A 78 -1.25 8.37 6.61
CA ASN A 78 0.02 8.95 6.17
C ASN A 78 0.96 7.89 5.55
N ASN A 79 0.60 6.61 5.66
CA ASN A 79 1.42 5.50 5.17
C ASN A 79 0.78 4.90 3.91
N ASN A 80 0.92 5.59 2.78
CA ASN A 80 0.36 5.16 1.49
C ASN A 80 1.27 4.20 0.73
N TYR A 81 2.57 4.14 1.08
CA TYR A 81 3.60 3.35 0.38
C TYR A 81 3.59 3.55 -1.15
N SER A 82 3.29 4.78 -1.56
CA SER A 82 3.24 5.21 -2.95
C SER A 82 4.59 5.76 -3.41
N ASN A 83 4.74 5.90 -4.73
CA ASN A 83 5.90 6.54 -5.34
C ASN A 83 5.43 7.35 -6.56
N ASN A 84 5.65 8.67 -6.56
CA ASN A 84 5.27 9.54 -7.66
C ASN A 84 6.17 9.43 -8.90
N HIS A 85 7.22 8.61 -8.84
CA HIS A 85 8.19 8.40 -9.93
C HIS A 85 8.90 9.67 -10.43
N GLY A 86 8.93 10.73 -9.61
CA GLY A 86 9.72 11.95 -9.83
C GLY A 86 8.91 13.25 -9.78
N ILE A 87 7.67 13.25 -10.25
CA ILE A 87 6.81 14.44 -10.30
C ILE A 87 5.53 14.15 -9.52
N GLU A 88 5.22 15.00 -8.55
CA GLU A 88 3.97 14.91 -7.79
C GLU A 88 2.81 15.38 -8.67
N GLY A 89 1.79 14.52 -8.81
CA GLY A 89 0.60 14.82 -9.59
C GLY A 89 0.43 13.97 -10.83
N LEU A 90 -0.65 14.25 -11.55
CA LEU A 90 -0.98 13.55 -12.79
C LEU A 90 -0.29 14.15 -14.02
N GLU A 91 0.35 15.30 -13.86
CA GLU A 91 0.98 16.04 -14.94
C GLU A 91 2.43 15.60 -15.12
N VAL A 92 2.78 15.33 -16.38
CA VAL A 92 4.16 15.10 -16.78
C VAL A 92 4.68 16.45 -17.29
N ASN A 93 5.52 17.10 -16.49
CA ASN A 93 6.12 18.37 -16.90
C ASN A 93 7.27 18.07 -17.89
N PHE A 94 6.97 18.10 -19.19
CA PHE A 94 7.99 18.08 -20.24
C PHE A 94 8.60 19.49 -20.38
N ALA A 95 9.25 19.96 -19.33
CA ALA A 95 10.00 21.21 -19.41
C ALA A 95 11.36 20.94 -20.09
N GLY A 96 11.38 21.01 -21.43
CA GLY A 96 12.62 21.08 -22.21
C GLY A 96 12.59 20.32 -23.54
N ASP A 97 11.87 20.85 -24.54
CA ASP A 97 12.21 20.82 -25.97
C ASP A 97 11.80 22.17 -26.60
#